data_AF-A0A7J9MW27-F1
#
_entry.id   AF-A0A7J9MW27-F1
#
_cell.length_a   1.000
_cell.length_b   1.000
_cell.length_c   1.000
_cell.angle_alpha   90.00
_cell.angle_beta   90.00
_cell.angle_gamma   90.00
#
_symmetry.space_group_name_H-M   'P 1'
#
loop_
_entity.id
_entity.type
_entity.pdbx_description
1 polymer ?
#
loop_
_entity_poly.entity_id
_entity_poly.type
_entity_poly.pdbx_seq_one_letter_code
_entity_poly.pdbx_strand_id
1 'polypeptide(L)'
;WILHDWGEKECLKLLRNCYEAISECGKVIVVESVLPELPTPNIVTATTLTFDVGILHLLPGGKERTFKEFETLFVQAGFAAFKPICRVYNYWVIELLKNKEGMKPVKKKIEQDSNKFNYKIKCVSR
;
A
#
# COMPACT_ATOMS: atom_id res chain seq x y z
N TRP A 1 -9.47 -2.06 3.91
CA TRP A 1 -10.57 -3.00 3.66
C TRP A 1 -10.89 -2.89 2.18
N ILE A 2 -9.89 -3.18 1.36
CA ILE A 2 -10.02 -3.26 -0.09
C ILE A 2 -9.13 -4.41 -0.57
N LEU A 3 -7.88 -4.48 -0.12
CA LEU A 3 -6.93 -5.48 -0.61
C LEU A 3 -7.29 -6.90 -0.20
N HIS A 4 -8.01 -7.08 0.92
CA HIS A 4 -8.46 -8.40 1.34
C HIS A 4 -9.59 -8.98 0.49
N ASP A 5 -10.29 -8.16 -0.30
CA ASP A 5 -11.46 -8.59 -1.08
C ASP A 5 -11.05 -9.36 -2.34
N TRP A 6 -9.79 -9.26 -2.73
CA TRP A 6 -9.31 -9.69 -4.03
C TRP A 6 -8.10 -10.61 -3.96
N GLY A 7 -7.94 -11.41 -5.01
CA GLY A 7 -6.74 -12.17 -5.29
C GLY A 7 -5.53 -11.27 -5.59
N GLU A 8 -4.37 -11.91 -5.70
CA GLU A 8 -3.09 -11.21 -5.92
C GLU A 8 -3.08 -10.39 -7.22
N LYS A 9 -3.60 -10.95 -8.32
CA LYS A 9 -3.61 -10.30 -9.64
C LYS A 9 -4.40 -8.98 -9.62
N GLU A 10 -5.57 -9.00 -9.02
CA GLU A 10 -6.47 -7.85 -8.90
C GLU A 10 -5.89 -6.80 -7.95
N CYS A 11 -5.30 -7.23 -6.83
CA CYS A 11 -4.58 -6.33 -5.92
C CYS A 11 -3.40 -5.63 -6.60
N LEU A 12 -2.59 -6.37 -7.37
CA LEU A 12 -1.47 -5.79 -8.12
C LEU A 12 -1.96 -4.77 -9.16
N LYS A 13 -3.05 -5.08 -9.86
CA LYS A 13 -3.66 -4.15 -10.82
C LYS A 13 -4.09 -2.87 -10.13
N LEU A 14 -4.81 -2.97 -9.00
CA LEU A 14 -5.24 -1.81 -8.21
C LEU A 14 -4.04 -0.98 -7.73
N LEU A 15 -3.05 -1.63 -7.12
CA LEU A 15 -1.90 -0.95 -6.54
C LEU A 15 -1.03 -0.27 -7.61
N ARG A 16 -0.88 -0.86 -8.80
CA ARG A 16 -0.21 -0.22 -9.94
C ARG A 16 -0.95 1.03 -10.41
N ASN A 17 -2.28 0.97 -10.50
CA ASN A 17 -3.08 2.16 -10.81
C ASN A 17 -2.89 3.26 -9.76
N CYS A 18 -2.87 2.91 -8.46
CA CYS A 18 -2.58 3.86 -7.40
C CYS A 18 -1.16 4.44 -7.54
N TYR A 19 -0.16 3.59 -7.83
CA TYR A 19 1.22 4.01 -8.05
C TYR A 19 1.33 5.02 -9.20
N GLU A 20 0.65 4.78 -10.32
CA GLU A 20 0.64 5.69 -11.47
C GLU A 20 -0.08 7.01 -11.16
N ALA A 21 -1.18 6.96 -10.40
CA ALA A 21 -2.01 8.13 -10.09
C ALA A 21 -1.36 9.11 -9.11
N ILE A 22 -0.51 8.64 -8.19
CA ILE A 22 0.11 9.51 -7.19
C ILE A 22 1.33 10.27 -7.75
N SER A 23 1.55 11.48 -7.22
CA SER A 23 2.73 12.29 -7.54
C SER A 23 4.04 11.58 -7.15
N GLU A 24 5.18 12.05 -7.66
CA GLU A 24 6.50 11.47 -7.39
C GLU A 24 6.82 11.40 -5.88
N CYS A 25 6.31 12.33 -5.07
CA CYS A 25 6.46 12.30 -3.61
C CYS A 25 5.17 11.90 -2.88
N GLY A 26 4.23 11.29 -3.62
CA GLY A 26 2.97 10.80 -3.08
C GLY A 26 3.13 9.51 -2.29
N LYS A 27 2.09 9.21 -1.51
CA LYS A 27 1.97 7.97 -0.75
C LYS A 27 0.57 7.39 -0.88
N VAL A 28 0.45 6.08 -0.71
CA VAL A 28 -0.83 5.38 -0.55
C VAL A 28 -0.93 4.94 0.90
N ILE A 29 -2.11 5.14 1.50
CA ILE A 29 -2.41 4.64 2.85
C ILE A 29 -3.27 3.39 2.69
N VAL A 30 -2.77 2.29 3.21
CA VAL A 30 -3.48 1.01 3.26
C VAL A 30 -3.94 0.79 4.69
N VAL A 31 -5.21 0.42 4.87
CA VAL A 31 -5.77 0.08 6.19
C VAL A 31 -6.36 -1.32 6.09
N GLU A 32 -5.67 -2.32 6.62
CA GLU A 32 -6.08 -3.72 6.54
C GLU A 32 -5.85 -4.45 7.86
N SER A 33 -6.59 -5.53 8.07
CA SER A 33 -6.16 -6.52 9.05
C SER A 33 -4.92 -7.25 8.51
N VAL A 34 -4.08 -7.70 9.43
CA VAL A 34 -2.84 -8.39 9.09
C VAL A 34 -2.79 -9.68 9.88
N LEU A 35 -2.60 -10.80 9.18
CA LEU A 35 -2.41 -12.09 9.81
C LEU A 35 -1.05 -12.11 10.52
N PRO A 36 -0.99 -12.61 11.77
CA PRO A 36 0.29 -12.85 12.42
C PRO A 36 1.00 -14.00 11.71
N GLU A 37 2.33 -13.91 11.55
CA GLU A 37 3.16 -14.99 10.99
C GLU A 37 3.05 -16.29 11.80
N LEU A 38 2.88 -16.15 13.12
CA LEU A 38 2.62 -17.25 14.04
C LEU A 38 1.33 -16.95 14.82
N PRO A 39 0.29 -17.80 14.71
CA PRO A 39 -0.91 -17.64 15.49
C PRO A 39 -0.60 -17.68 17.00
N THR A 40 -1.19 -16.76 17.75
CA THR A 40 -1.15 -16.76 19.22
C THR A 40 -2.57 -16.70 19.77
N PRO A 41 -2.85 -17.26 20.96
CA PRO A 41 -4.20 -17.34 21.53
C PRO A 41 -4.62 -15.99 22.13
N ASN A 42 -4.67 -14.95 21.31
CA ASN A 42 -5.14 -13.63 21.69
C ASN A 42 -6.34 -13.20 20.84
N ILE A 43 -7.10 -12.23 21.33
CA ILE A 43 -8.35 -11.78 20.70
C ILE A 43 -8.15 -11.22 19.28
N VAL A 44 -7.01 -10.57 19.02
CA VAL A 44 -6.69 -9.99 17.71
C VAL A 44 -6.49 -11.11 16.69
N THR A 45 -5.70 -12.11 17.03
CA THR A 45 -5.48 -13.29 16.16
C THR A 45 -6.77 -14.05 15.92
N ALA A 46 -7.56 -14.31 16.98
CA ALA A 46 -8.84 -14.99 16.83
C ALA A 46 -9.82 -14.22 15.92
N THR A 47 -9.89 -12.90 16.08
CA THR A 47 -10.75 -12.02 15.27
C THR A 47 -10.30 -11.99 13.81
N THR A 48 -9.01 -11.81 13.54
CA THR A 48 -8.48 -11.79 12.16
C THR A 48 -8.70 -13.14 11.46
N LEU A 49 -8.48 -14.27 12.15
CA LEU A 49 -8.71 -15.60 11.57
C LEU A 49 -10.20 -15.87 11.31
N THR A 50 -11.08 -15.48 12.24
CA THR A 50 -12.54 -15.60 12.05
C THR A 50 -12.99 -14.78 10.84
N PHE A 51 -12.42 -13.58 10.68
CA PHE A 51 -12.72 -12.72 9.55
C PHE A 51 -12.19 -13.29 8.23
N ASP A 52 -10.98 -13.86 8.21
CA ASP A 52 -10.40 -14.53 7.04
C ASP A 52 -11.26 -15.71 6.55
N VAL A 53 -11.79 -16.53 7.47
CA VAL A 53 -12.76 -17.59 7.13
C VAL A 53 -14.04 -17.01 6.51
N GLY A 54 -14.51 -15.87 7.02
CA GLY A 54 -15.65 -15.14 6.46
C GLY A 54 -15.38 -14.65 5.03
N ILE A 55 -14.20 -14.05 4.80
CA ILE A 55 -13.75 -13.59 3.49
C ILE A 55 -13.66 -14.76 2.50
N LEU A 56 -13.05 -15.88 2.92
CA LEU A 56 -12.95 -17.09 2.10
C LEU A 56 -14.32 -17.58 1.60
N HIS A 57 -15.36 -17.46 2.45
CA HIS A 57 -16.71 -17.84 2.09
C HIS A 57 -17.43 -16.84 1.17
N LEU A 58 -17.24 -15.54 1.41
CA LEU A 58 -18.01 -14.47 0.77
C LEU A 58 -17.37 -13.93 -0.52
N LEU A 59 -16.05 -13.93 -0.60
CA LEU A 59 -15.28 -13.23 -1.63
C LEU A 59 -14.33 -14.20 -2.34
N PRO A 60 -14.70 -14.68 -3.55
CA PRO A 60 -13.85 -15.59 -4.31
C PRO A 60 -12.45 -15.01 -4.55
N GLY A 61 -11.43 -15.65 -3.97
CA GLY A 61 -10.03 -15.23 -4.06
C GLY A 61 -9.61 -14.15 -3.08
N GLY A 62 -10.52 -13.63 -2.27
CA GLY A 62 -10.21 -12.77 -1.13
C GLY A 62 -9.44 -13.53 -0.05
N LYS A 63 -8.58 -12.82 0.67
CA LYS A 63 -7.86 -13.34 1.84
C LYS A 63 -7.27 -12.22 2.68
N GLU A 64 -7.18 -12.46 3.97
CA GLU A 64 -6.26 -11.76 4.85
C GLU A 64 -4.80 -12.14 4.49
N ARG A 65 -3.85 -11.27 4.83
CA ARG A 65 -2.45 -11.43 4.46
C ARG A 65 -1.52 -11.13 5.61
N THR A 66 -0.36 -11.79 5.64
CA THR A 66 0.71 -11.41 6.57
C THR A 66 1.44 -10.16 6.09
N PHE A 67 2.27 -9.56 6.95
CA PHE A 67 3.12 -8.45 6.52
C PHE A 67 4.05 -8.81 5.38
N LYS A 68 4.58 -10.04 5.36
CA LYS A 68 5.49 -10.52 4.31
C LYS A 68 4.78 -10.63 2.96
N GLU A 69 3.54 -11.11 2.94
CA GLU A 69 2.72 -11.14 1.73
C GLU A 69 2.38 -9.73 1.24
N PHE A 70 2.03 -8.82 2.15
CA PHE A 70 1.80 -7.42 1.82
C PHE A 70 3.06 -6.74 1.27
N GLU A 71 4.22 -6.92 1.90
CA GLU A 71 5.50 -6.39 1.43
C GLU A 71 5.78 -6.87 -0.01
N THR A 72 5.63 -8.17 -0.26
CA THR A 72 5.81 -8.76 -1.59
C THR A 72 4.88 -8.11 -2.62
N LEU A 73 3.61 -7.93 -2.27
CA LEU A 73 2.60 -7.30 -3.12
C LEU A 73 2.93 -5.83 -3.43
N PHE A 74 3.36 -5.06 -2.42
CA PHE A 74 3.69 -3.64 -2.57
C PHE A 74 4.96 -3.42 -3.42
N VAL A 75 5.99 -4.26 -3.21
CA VAL A 75 7.21 -4.24 -4.01
C VAL A 75 6.90 -4.58 -5.47
N GLN A 76 6.09 -5.61 -5.72
CA GLN A 76 5.67 -5.99 -7.08
C GLN A 76 4.80 -4.92 -7.78
N ALA A 77 4.12 -4.08 -7.00
CA ALA A 77 3.36 -2.93 -7.51
C ALA A 77 4.24 -1.70 -7.79
N GLY A 78 5.53 -1.72 -7.39
CA GLY A 78 6.51 -0.68 -7.69
C GLY A 78 6.79 0.29 -6.54
N PHE A 79 6.20 0.11 -5.36
CA PHE A 79 6.47 0.98 -4.21
C PHE A 79 7.89 0.74 -3.67
N ALA A 80 8.61 1.83 -3.39
CA ALA A 80 10.00 1.77 -2.95
C ALA A 80 10.15 1.43 -1.46
N ALA A 81 9.13 1.71 -0.66
CA ALA A 81 9.09 1.41 0.76
C ALA A 81 7.65 1.21 1.23
N PHE A 82 7.47 0.37 2.25
CA PHE A 82 6.24 0.24 3.02
C PHE A 82 6.56 0.45 4.50
N LYS A 83 5.64 1.07 5.25
CA LYS A 83 5.85 1.41 6.66
C LYS A 83 4.56 1.17 7.45
N PRO A 84 4.51 0.14 8.31
CA PRO A 84 3.46 0.02 9.32
C PRO A 84 3.58 1.19 10.29
N ILE A 85 2.54 2.03 10.37
CA ILE A 85 2.55 3.26 11.19
C ILE A 85 1.99 3.00 12.58
N CYS A 86 0.78 2.45 12.62
CA CYS A 86 0.09 2.17 13.87
C CYS A 86 -0.95 1.08 13.67
N ARG A 87 -1.44 0.55 14.79
CA ARG A 87 -2.51 -0.42 14.83
C ARG A 87 -3.67 0.14 15.65
N VAL A 88 -4.87 0.06 15.10
CA VAL A 88 -6.13 0.43 15.77
C VAL A 88 -7.03 -0.79 15.74
N TYR A 89 -7.31 -1.39 16.90
CA TYR A 89 -7.88 -2.73 17.01
C TYR A 89 -7.06 -3.79 16.25
N ASN A 90 -7.66 -4.56 15.36
CA ASN A 90 -6.97 -5.55 14.52
C ASN A 90 -6.47 -4.96 13.18
N TYR A 91 -6.67 -3.67 12.92
CA TYR A 91 -6.31 -3.03 11.67
C TYR A 91 -4.99 -2.27 11.77
N TRP A 92 -4.14 -2.44 10.77
CA TRP A 92 -2.90 -1.71 10.60
C TRP A 92 -3.08 -0.59 9.59
N VAL A 93 -2.57 0.58 9.94
CA VAL A 93 -2.35 1.68 9.00
C VAL A 93 -0.93 1.53 8.44
N ILE A 94 -0.83 1.36 7.13
CA ILE A 94 0.42 1.11 6.41
C ILE A 94 0.59 2.20 5.36
N GLU A 95 1.75 2.85 5.35
CA GLU A 95 2.13 3.80 4.30
C GLU A 95 2.94 3.10 3.22
N LEU A 96 2.54 3.29 1.96
CA LEU A 96 3.32 2.92 0.78
C LEU A 96 3.91 4.17 0.16
N LEU A 97 5.23 4.22 0.06
CA LEU A 97 5.94 5.35 -0.51
C LEU A 97 6.31 5.05 -1.96
N LYS A 98 5.95 5.96 -2.87
CA LYS A 98 6.37 5.87 -4.27
C LYS A 98 7.90 5.89 -4.41
N ASN A 99 8.55 6.64 -3.53
CA ASN A 99 10.00 6.84 -3.50
C ASN A 99 10.55 6.66 -2.08
N LYS A 100 11.88 6.58 -1.94
CA LYS A 100 12.52 6.33 -0.65
C LYS A 100 12.22 7.42 0.38
N GLU A 101 12.20 7.01 1.65
CA GLU A 101 12.03 7.93 2.78
C GLU A 101 13.14 8.99 2.77
N GLY A 102 12.78 10.22 3.12
CA GLY A 102 13.71 11.35 3.14
C GLY A 102 13.79 12.14 1.83
N MET A 103 13.18 11.70 0.73
CA MET A 103 13.10 12.52 -0.49
C MET A 103 12.15 13.70 -0.32
N LYS A 104 12.55 14.89 -0.79
CA LYS A 104 11.73 16.11 -0.70
C LYS A 104 11.16 16.51 -2.06
N PRO A 105 9.92 17.04 -2.10
CA PRO A 105 9.35 17.62 -3.30
C PRO A 105 10.06 18.93 -3.64
N VAL A 106 10.56 19.03 -4.87
CA VAL A 106 11.10 20.26 -5.46
C VAL A 106 10.31 20.60 -6.72
N LYS A 107 9.88 21.86 -6.84
CA LYS A 107 9.26 22.36 -8.07
C LYS A 107 10.33 22.52 -9.15
N LYS A 108 10.30 21.68 -10.18
CA LYS A 108 11.16 21.82 -11.35
C LYS A 108 10.38 22.54 -12.46
N LYS A 109 10.98 23.60 -12.99
CA LYS A 109 10.48 24.30 -14.18
C LYS A 109 10.74 23.40 -15.40
N ILE A 110 9.69 23.16 -16.21
CA ILE A 110 9.78 22.36 -17.42
C ILE A 110 9.26 23.21 -18.57
N GLU A 111 10.01 23.23 -19.66
CA GLU A 111 9.63 23.86 -20.91
C GLU A 111 8.84 22.84 -21.73
N GLN A 112 7.63 23.21 -22.13
CA GLN A 112 6.73 22.31 -22.84
C GLN A 112 6.49 22.75 -24.28
N ASP A 113 6.70 24.04 -24.59
CA ASP A 113 6.71 24.63 -25.94
C ASP A 113 7.31 26.04 -25.88
N SER A 114 7.68 26.58 -27.05
CA SER A 114 8.55 27.74 -27.33
C SER A 114 8.30 29.08 -26.59
N ASN A 115 7.36 29.16 -25.64
CA ASN A 115 7.27 30.23 -24.63
C ASN A 115 6.36 29.89 -23.42
N LYS A 116 6.05 28.61 -23.15
CA LYS A 116 5.21 28.20 -22.00
C LYS A 116 5.99 27.31 -21.04
N PHE A 117 6.05 27.76 -19.78
CA PHE A 117 6.63 27.00 -18.68
C PHE A 117 5.56 26.45 -17.76
N ASN A 118 5.68 25.16 -17.45
CA ASN A 118 4.92 24.50 -16.40
C ASN A 118 5.85 24.04 -15.28
N TYR A 119 5.26 23.72 -14.13
CA TYR A 119 5.98 23.18 -12.99
C TYR A 119 5.57 21.74 -12.74
N LYS A 120 6.55 20.86 -12.55
CA LYS A 120 6.33 19.50 -12.07
C LYS A 120 7.03 19.31 -10.73
N ILE A 121 6.37 18.63 -9.79
CA ILE A 121 7.00 18.23 -8.54
C ILE A 121 7.90 17.05 -8.84
N LYS A 122 9.19 17.18 -8.53
CA LYS A 122 10.18 16.11 -8.58
C LYS A 122 10.61 15.71 -7.17
N CYS A 123 10.89 14.44 -6.93
CA CYS A 123 11.46 13.99 -5.67
C CYS A 123 13.00 13.94 -5.77
N VAL A 124 13.69 14.59 -4.83
CA VAL A 124 15.16 14.58 -4.76
C VAL A 124 15.61 14.07 -3.39
N SER A 125 16.76 13.41 -3.34
CA SER A 125 17.43 13.10 -2.07
C SER A 125 17.72 14.39 -1.30
N ARG A 126 17.79 14.30 0.02
CA ARG A 126 18.30 15.40 0.85
C ARG A 126 19.71 15.81 0.44
#